data_AF-A0A9Q3PGW2-F1
#
_entry.id   AF-A0A9Q3PGW2-F1
#
_cell.length_a   1.000
_cell.length_b   1.000
_cell.length_c   1.000
_cell.angle_alpha   90.00
_cell.angle_beta   90.00
_cell.angle_gamma   90.00
#
_symmetry.space_group_name_H-M   'P 1'
#
loop_
_entity.id
_entity.type
_entity.pdbx_description
1 polymer ?
#
loop_
_entity_poly.entity_id
_entity_poly.type
_entity_poly.pdbx_seq_one_letter_code
_entity_poly.pdbx_strand_id
1 'polypeptide(L)'
;MWKRACDTAAKCIAEEKEYNKQRWDKTHMEPDFKEGDQVLVSTLNFNNLKGPKKMRDSFVGPFTIIKLIGKNAVEVKLTKDFCRKHPVFPVTLLALVILYVYKTLAQPGINWKFWLIFFYKKPHLCSVKYYSAHFESIIISLAQLAQLFQIKIQAYIITIL
;
A
#
# COMPACT_ATOMS: atom_id res chain seq x y z
N MET A 1 34.77 43.51 9.17
CA MET A 1 34.67 42.62 7.98
C MET A 1 34.15 41.23 8.37
N TRP A 2 34.78 40.55 9.33
CA TRP A 2 34.41 39.19 9.80
C TRP A 2 32.96 39.02 10.28
N LYS A 3 32.45 39.95 11.12
CA LYS A 3 31.08 39.87 11.65
C LYS A 3 30.00 39.77 10.56
N ARG A 4 30.13 40.56 9.49
CA ARG A 4 29.20 40.53 8.35
C ARG A 4 29.21 39.18 7.63
N ALA A 5 30.38 38.54 7.51
CA ALA A 5 30.47 37.22 6.89
C ALA A 5 29.76 36.14 7.72
N CYS A 6 29.92 36.18 9.06
CA CYS A 6 29.20 35.28 9.96
C CYS A 6 27.68 35.50 9.90
N ASP A 7 27.25 36.77 9.89
CA ASP A 7 25.83 37.12 9.82
C ASP A 7 25.21 36.64 8.50
N THR A 8 25.91 36.79 7.37
CA THR A 8 25.47 36.27 6.07
C THR A 8 25.41 34.76 6.06
N ALA A 9 26.43 34.07 6.59
CA ALA A 9 26.44 32.61 6.66
C ALA A 9 25.27 32.09 7.52
N ALA A 10 24.99 32.74 8.66
CA ALA A 10 23.86 32.37 9.52
C ALA A 10 22.50 32.55 8.80
N LYS A 11 22.34 33.63 8.02
CA LYS A 11 21.15 33.84 7.19
C LYS A 11 20.98 32.77 6.12
N CYS A 12 22.04 32.45 5.37
CA CYS A 12 21.97 31.41 4.34
C CYS A 12 21.58 30.05 4.93
N ILE A 13 22.12 29.69 6.11
CA ILE A 13 21.76 28.44 6.80
C ILE A 13 20.29 28.46 7.24
N ALA A 14 19.78 29.61 7.72
CA ALA A 14 18.38 29.72 8.13
C ALA A 14 17.43 29.62 6.93
N GLU A 15 17.73 30.30 5.82
CA GLU A 15 16.97 30.24 4.58
C GLU A 15 16.95 28.82 3.99
N GLU A 16 18.09 28.12 4.00
CA GLU A 16 18.18 26.74 3.52
C GLU A 16 17.36 25.78 4.39
N LYS A 17 17.39 25.94 5.71
CA LYS A 17 16.55 25.15 6.63
C LYS A 17 15.07 25.33 6.34
N GLU A 18 14.64 26.57 6.14
CA GLU A 18 13.24 26.90 5.85
C GLU A 18 12.82 26.35 4.47
N TYR A 19 13.66 26.54 3.45
CA TYR A 19 13.42 25.99 2.11
C TYR A 19 13.28 24.46 2.14
N ASN A 20 14.19 23.77 2.83
CA ASN A 20 14.17 22.31 2.96
C ASN A 20 12.92 21.84 3.71
N LYS A 21 12.52 22.54 4.77
CA LYS A 21 11.30 22.25 5.53
C LYS A 21 10.06 22.40 4.64
N GLN A 22 9.90 23.52 3.93
CA GLN A 22 8.74 23.73 3.06
C GLN A 22 8.65 22.68 1.95
N ARG A 23 9.79 22.31 1.35
CA ARG A 23 9.85 21.26 0.33
C ARG A 23 9.45 19.89 0.89
N TRP A 24 9.93 19.57 2.09
CA TRP A 24 9.58 18.34 2.79
C TRP A 24 8.09 18.29 3.11
N ASP A 25 7.57 19.31 3.79
CA ASP A 25 6.16 19.41 4.19
C ASP A 25 5.19 19.30 2.99
N LYS A 26 5.59 19.78 1.81
CA LYS A 26 4.76 19.70 0.58
C LYS A 26 4.67 18.29 0.00
N THR A 27 5.72 17.49 0.11
CA THR A 27 5.83 16.19 -0.58
C THR A 27 5.69 15.00 0.35
N HIS A 28 6.00 15.20 1.63
CA HIS A 28 6.01 14.15 2.62
C HIS A 28 4.60 13.98 3.19
N MET A 29 4.01 12.82 2.94
CA MET A 29 2.81 12.36 3.62
C MET A 29 3.21 11.16 4.47
N GLU A 30 3.03 11.29 5.79
CA GLU A 30 3.21 10.17 6.71
C GLU A 30 2.05 9.18 6.48
N PRO A 31 2.33 7.92 6.11
CA PRO A 31 1.29 6.92 6.00
C PRO A 31 0.86 6.51 7.41
N ASP A 32 -0.45 6.60 7.69
CA ASP A 32 -1.01 6.12 8.94
C ASP A 32 -1.08 4.59 8.93
N PHE A 33 -0.16 3.96 9.67
CA PHE A 33 -0.17 2.52 9.92
C PHE A 33 -0.84 2.21 11.25
N LYS A 34 -1.60 1.10 11.30
CA LYS A 34 -2.17 0.58 12.54
C LYS A 34 -1.59 -0.81 12.84
N GLU A 35 -1.54 -1.14 14.12
CA GLU A 35 -1.19 -2.49 14.56
C GLU A 35 -2.21 -3.49 14.00
N GLY A 36 -1.74 -4.59 13.42
CA GLY A 36 -2.58 -5.58 12.73
C GLY A 36 -2.77 -5.35 11.23
N ASP A 37 -2.37 -4.19 10.68
CA ASP A 37 -2.44 -3.98 9.23
C ASP A 37 -1.50 -4.91 8.46
N GLN A 38 -1.89 -5.21 7.22
CA GLN A 38 -1.06 -5.95 6.28
C GLN A 38 -0.26 -5.00 5.38
N VAL A 39 1.06 -5.17 5.41
CA VAL A 39 2.02 -4.36 4.68
C VAL A 39 2.90 -5.22 3.79
N LEU A 40 3.29 -4.64 2.66
CA LEU A 40 4.34 -5.14 1.79
C LEU A 40 5.66 -4.45 2.14
N VAL A 41 6.75 -5.20 2.17
CA VAL A 41 8.09 -4.65 2.43
C VAL A 41 8.85 -4.50 1.12
N SER A 42 9.47 -3.34 0.91
CA SER A 42 10.25 -3.06 -0.30
C SER A 42 11.52 -3.92 -0.37
N THR A 43 11.85 -4.41 -1.58
CA THR A 43 13.03 -5.25 -1.82
C THR A 43 14.31 -4.49 -2.15
N LEU A 44 14.27 -3.16 -2.18
CA LEU A 44 15.38 -2.30 -2.57
C LEU A 44 16.67 -2.61 -1.79
N ASN A 45 16.54 -2.90 -0.49
CA ASN A 45 17.67 -3.14 0.43
C ASN A 45 17.93 -4.63 0.69
N PHE A 46 17.23 -5.54 0.01
CA PHE A 46 17.47 -6.98 0.16
C PHE A 46 18.54 -7.47 -0.83
N ASN A 47 19.76 -7.64 -0.32
CA ASN A 47 20.87 -8.22 -1.09
C ASN A 47 20.82 -9.76 -1.16
N ASN A 48 20.10 -10.42 -0.25
CA ASN A 48 20.11 -11.88 -0.08
C ASN A 48 18.93 -12.57 -0.78
N LEU A 49 18.18 -11.86 -1.62
CA LEU A 49 17.12 -12.47 -2.40
C LEU A 49 17.72 -13.21 -3.59
N LYS A 50 17.19 -14.39 -3.88
CA LYS A 50 17.62 -15.21 -5.02
C LYS A 50 17.26 -14.50 -6.33
N GLY A 51 18.21 -14.43 -7.26
CA GLY A 51 17.99 -13.97 -8.64
C GLY A 51 18.45 -12.53 -8.95
N PRO A 52 18.45 -12.16 -10.24
CA PRO A 52 18.94 -10.86 -10.70
C PRO A 52 18.00 -9.72 -10.27
N LYS A 53 18.57 -8.60 -9.82
CA LYS A 53 17.82 -7.43 -9.29
C LYS A 53 16.70 -6.95 -10.22
N LYS A 54 16.90 -7.04 -11.54
CA LYS A 54 15.94 -6.59 -12.56
C LYS A 54 14.68 -7.47 -12.67
N MET A 55 14.77 -8.74 -12.29
CA MET A 55 13.67 -9.71 -12.41
C MET A 55 12.97 -9.96 -11.06
N ARG A 56 13.47 -9.36 -9.97
CA ARG A 56 12.87 -9.51 -8.65
C ARG A 56 11.69 -8.56 -8.49
N ASP A 57 10.69 -9.02 -7.74
CA ASP A 57 9.56 -8.18 -7.36
C ASP A 57 10.05 -7.01 -6.49
N SER A 58 9.50 -5.82 -6.72
CA SER A 58 9.84 -4.60 -5.97
C SER A 58 9.39 -4.66 -4.50
N PHE A 59 8.42 -5.53 -4.21
CA PHE A 59 7.83 -5.71 -2.89
C PHE A 59 7.67 -7.20 -2.58
N VAL A 60 7.86 -7.56 -1.32
CA VAL A 60 7.68 -8.93 -0.83
C VAL A 60 6.60 -8.96 0.23
N GLY A 61 5.79 -10.03 0.16
CA GLY A 61 4.95 -10.59 1.22
C GLY A 61 3.92 -9.66 1.84
N PRO A 62 2.66 -10.10 2.04
CA PRO A 62 1.83 -9.46 3.05
C PRO A 62 2.36 -9.88 4.43
N PHE A 63 2.92 -8.93 5.16
CA PHE A 63 3.34 -9.12 6.53
C PHE A 63 2.45 -8.32 7.48
N THR A 64 2.24 -8.85 8.68
CA THR A 64 1.42 -8.18 9.69
C THR A 64 2.28 -7.27 10.55
N ILE A 65 1.81 -6.04 10.76
CA ILE A 65 2.41 -5.10 11.71
C ILE A 65 2.14 -5.61 13.14
N ILE A 66 3.21 -5.82 13.91
CA ILE A 66 3.11 -6.20 15.32
C ILE A 66 2.96 -4.95 16.17
N LYS A 67 3.84 -3.96 15.94
CA LYS A 67 3.96 -2.78 16.79
C LYS A 67 4.50 -1.59 16.01
N LEU A 68 4.04 -0.39 16.37
CA LEU A 68 4.61 0.86 15.89
C LEU A 68 5.74 1.33 16.83
N ILE A 69 6.92 1.59 16.26
CA ILE A 69 8.09 2.09 16.99
C ILE A 69 8.24 3.58 16.65
N GLY A 70 7.58 4.40 17.46
CA GLY A 70 7.50 5.84 17.21
C GLY A 70 6.75 6.14 15.91
N LYS A 71 7.09 7.26 15.26
CA LYS A 71 6.44 7.70 14.02
C LYS A 71 7.06 7.11 12.75
N ASN A 72 8.35 6.79 12.80
CA ASN A 72 9.13 6.51 11.58
C ASN A 72 9.40 5.02 11.36
N ALA A 73 9.19 4.16 12.36
CA ALA A 73 9.58 2.76 12.29
C ALA A 73 8.43 1.84 12.72
N VAL A 74 8.38 0.68 12.09
CA VAL A 74 7.34 -0.32 12.29
C VAL A 74 7.99 -1.68 12.43
N GLU A 75 7.55 -2.43 13.44
CA GLU A 75 7.93 -3.82 13.65
C GLU A 75 6.96 -4.76 12.96
N VAL A 76 7.49 -5.65 12.13
CA VAL A 76 6.73 -6.49 11.22
C VAL A 76 7.02 -7.96 11.50
N LYS A 77 5.96 -8.78 11.49
CA LYS A 77 6.07 -10.23 11.63
C LYS A 77 6.58 -10.85 10.34
N LEU A 78 7.89 -11.11 10.26
CA LEU A 78 8.52 -11.76 9.13
C LEU A 78 8.24 -13.28 9.10
N THR A 79 8.07 -13.84 7.90
CA THR A 79 7.97 -15.29 7.67
C THR A 79 9.34 -15.96 7.77
N LYS A 80 9.35 -17.30 7.87
CA LYS A 80 10.57 -18.10 8.12
C LYS A 80 11.71 -17.82 7.13
N ASP A 81 11.37 -17.54 5.87
CA ASP A 81 12.34 -17.24 4.82
C ASP A 81 13.13 -15.93 5.07
N PHE A 82 12.53 -15.01 5.84
CA PHE A 82 13.08 -13.69 6.14
C PHE A 82 13.55 -13.55 7.59
N CYS A 83 13.56 -14.61 8.40
CA CYS A 83 13.96 -14.56 9.82
C CYS A 83 15.38 -14.02 10.08
N ARG A 84 16.28 -14.06 9.08
CA ARG A 84 17.63 -13.50 9.18
C ARG A 84 17.69 -11.97 9.08
N LYS A 85 16.58 -11.32 8.72
CA LYS A 85 16.48 -9.87 8.57
C LYS A 85 15.92 -9.24 9.84
N HIS A 86 16.35 -8.01 10.11
CA HIS A 86 15.77 -7.24 11.20
C HIS A 86 14.28 -7.01 10.92
N PRO A 87 13.38 -7.26 11.89
CA PRO A 87 11.94 -7.13 11.71
C PRO A 87 11.45 -5.68 11.73
N VAL A 88 12.34 -4.72 12.01
CA VAL A 88 12.01 -3.29 12.09
C VAL A 88 12.34 -2.61 10.77
N PHE A 89 11.34 -1.97 10.18
CA PHE A 89 11.47 -1.25 8.91
C PHE A 89 11.02 0.21 9.06
N PRO A 90 11.66 1.15 8.34
CA PRO A 90 11.15 2.51 8.24
C PRO A 90 9.87 2.56 7.40
N VAL A 91 8.97 3.48 7.75
CA VAL A 91 7.67 3.70 7.07
C VAL A 91 7.79 3.88 5.55
N THR A 92 8.87 4.49 5.08
CA THR A 92 9.13 4.73 3.64
C THR A 92 9.32 3.44 2.83
N LEU A 93 9.74 2.35 3.47
CA LEU A 93 9.96 1.05 2.81
C LEU A 93 8.73 0.15 2.85
N LEU A 94 7.63 0.62 3.43
CA LEU A 94 6.39 -0.12 3.58
C LEU A 94 5.33 0.42 2.63
N ALA A 95 4.51 -0.49 2.10
CA ALA A 95 3.33 -0.15 1.34
C ALA A 95 2.13 -0.93 1.87
N LEU A 96 0.99 -0.27 2.08
CA LEU A 96 -0.25 -0.96 2.44
C LEU A 96 -0.70 -1.84 1.28
N VAL A 97 -1.04 -3.10 1.58
CA VAL A 97 -1.46 -4.09 0.58
C VAL A 97 -2.66 -3.58 -0.22
N ILE A 98 -3.62 -2.96 0.47
CA ILE A 98 -4.86 -2.42 -0.12
C ILE A 98 -4.53 -1.39 -1.23
N LEU A 99 -3.71 -0.38 -0.90
CA LEU A 99 -3.33 0.66 -1.85
C LEU A 99 -2.52 0.10 -3.03
N TYR A 100 -1.68 -0.91 -2.78
CA TYR A 100 -0.90 -1.56 -3.83
C TYR A 100 -1.80 -2.28 -4.84
N VAL A 101 -2.82 -3.00 -4.37
CA VAL A 101 -3.79 -3.70 -5.22
C VAL A 101 -4.61 -2.72 -6.06
N TYR A 102 -5.09 -1.62 -5.48
CA TYR A 102 -5.81 -0.61 -6.27
C TYR A 102 -4.91 0.05 -7.31
N LYS A 103 -3.64 0.32 -7.00
CA LYS A 103 -2.70 0.93 -7.94
C LYS A 103 -2.34 0.02 -9.12
N THR A 104 -2.26 -1.30 -8.90
CA THR A 104 -2.03 -2.26 -9.98
C THR A 104 -3.28 -2.48 -10.83
N LEU A 105 -4.46 -2.45 -10.24
CA LEU A 105 -5.75 -2.58 -10.94
C LEU A 105 -6.14 -1.33 -11.72
N ALA A 106 -5.80 -0.14 -11.23
CA ALA A 106 -6.26 1.14 -11.78
C ALA A 106 -5.38 1.71 -12.92
N GLN A 107 -4.49 0.93 -13.53
CA GLN A 107 -3.65 1.42 -14.62
C GLN A 107 -4.50 1.72 -15.88
N PRO A 108 -4.62 2.99 -16.31
CA PRO A 108 -5.44 3.37 -17.45
C PRO A 108 -4.81 2.81 -18.73
N GLY A 109 -5.49 1.88 -19.38
CA GLY A 109 -5.06 1.31 -20.68
C GLY A 109 -5.08 -0.22 -20.78
N ILE A 110 -5.37 -0.94 -19.70
CA ILE A 110 -5.45 -2.42 -19.72
C ILE A 110 -6.93 -2.83 -19.79
N ASN A 111 -7.31 -3.51 -20.87
CA ASN A 111 -8.66 -4.05 -21.06
C ASN A 111 -9.01 -5.01 -19.91
N TRP A 112 -10.05 -4.68 -19.13
CA TRP A 112 -10.51 -5.47 -17.97
C TRP A 112 -10.81 -6.94 -18.32
N LYS A 113 -11.14 -7.26 -19.58
CA LYS A 113 -11.32 -8.64 -20.05
C LYS A 113 -10.02 -9.47 -19.99
N PHE A 114 -8.85 -8.84 -20.07
CA PHE A 114 -7.55 -9.51 -19.97
C PHE A 114 -7.23 -9.94 -18.52
N TRP A 115 -7.75 -9.19 -17.53
CA TRP A 115 -7.58 -9.50 -16.11
C TRP A 115 -8.39 -10.73 -15.66
N LEU A 116 -9.59 -10.95 -16.22
CA LEU A 116 -10.40 -12.14 -15.97
C LEU A 116 -9.69 -13.44 -16.38
N ILE A 117 -8.94 -13.42 -17.49
CA ILE A 117 -8.18 -14.56 -17.99
C ILE A 117 -6.92 -14.81 -17.13
N PHE A 118 -6.27 -13.76 -16.64
CA PHE A 118 -5.10 -13.87 -15.78
C PHE A 118 -5.45 -14.42 -14.39
N PHE A 119 -6.61 -14.04 -13.84
CA PHE A 119 -7.13 -14.56 -12.57
C PHE A 119 -7.45 -16.06 -12.61
N TYR A 120 -7.89 -16.61 -13.75
CA TYR A 120 -8.27 -18.02 -13.86
C TYR A 120 -7.11 -18.99 -14.15
N LYS A 121 -5.95 -18.52 -14.65
CA LYS A 121 -4.91 -19.43 -15.21
C LYS A 121 -3.67 -19.66 -14.34
N LYS A 122 -3.49 -18.93 -13.23
CA LYS A 122 -2.33 -19.06 -12.32
C LYS A 122 -2.74 -19.07 -10.82
N PRO A 123 -3.44 -20.11 -10.33
CA PRO A 123 -3.90 -20.17 -8.93
C PRO A 123 -2.75 -20.30 -7.91
N HIS A 124 -1.54 -20.64 -8.33
CA HIS A 124 -0.39 -20.91 -7.44
C HIS A 124 0.49 -19.69 -7.13
N LEU A 125 0.34 -18.56 -7.84
CA LEU A 125 1.07 -17.31 -7.53
C LEU A 125 0.32 -16.41 -6.53
N CYS A 126 -0.96 -16.67 -6.29
CA CYS A 126 -1.72 -16.11 -5.19
C CYS A 126 -1.90 -17.18 -4.12
N SER A 127 -0.85 -17.47 -3.35
CA SER A 127 -1.03 -17.97 -1.98
C SER A 127 -1.56 -16.83 -1.10
N VAL A 128 -2.72 -16.26 -1.47
CA VAL A 128 -3.47 -15.39 -0.58
C VAL A 128 -4.68 -16.17 -0.11
N LYS A 129 -4.46 -17.01 0.91
CA LYS A 129 -5.54 -17.66 1.66
C LYS A 129 -6.40 -16.68 2.48
N TYR A 130 -6.25 -15.36 2.27
CA TYR A 130 -6.91 -14.31 3.07
C TYR A 130 -7.73 -13.31 2.26
N TYR A 131 -7.91 -13.51 0.94
CA TYR A 131 -8.74 -12.64 0.09
C TYR A 131 -10.16 -13.17 -0.19
N SER A 132 -10.55 -14.33 0.34
CA SER A 132 -11.87 -14.93 0.04
C SER A 132 -12.99 -14.38 0.94
N ALA A 133 -12.85 -14.35 2.26
CA ALA A 133 -13.98 -14.04 3.15
C ALA A 133 -14.49 -12.58 3.09
N HIS A 134 -13.58 -11.59 2.99
CA HIS A 134 -13.97 -10.16 3.03
C HIS A 134 -14.42 -9.62 1.67
N PHE A 135 -14.00 -10.27 0.58
CA PHE A 135 -14.42 -9.91 -0.78
C PHE A 135 -15.74 -10.61 -1.13
N GLU A 136 -15.94 -11.86 -0.66
CA GLU A 136 -17.23 -12.55 -0.74
C GLU A 136 -18.32 -11.80 0.03
N SER A 137 -18.04 -11.26 1.22
CA SER A 137 -19.04 -10.49 1.98
C SER A 137 -19.46 -9.19 1.28
N ILE A 138 -18.53 -8.50 0.62
CA ILE A 138 -18.83 -7.29 -0.17
C ILE A 138 -19.62 -7.63 -1.43
N ILE A 139 -19.26 -8.71 -2.15
CA ILE A 139 -19.98 -9.14 -3.35
C ILE A 139 -21.40 -9.62 -3.01
N ILE A 140 -21.59 -10.37 -1.92
CA ILE A 140 -22.92 -10.82 -1.47
C ILE A 140 -23.79 -9.62 -1.09
N SER A 141 -23.23 -8.61 -0.42
CA SER A 141 -23.96 -7.41 -0.01
C SER A 141 -24.43 -6.56 -1.21
N LEU A 142 -23.58 -6.42 -2.24
CA LEU A 142 -23.93 -5.71 -3.48
C LEU A 142 -24.97 -6.48 -4.31
N ALA A 143 -24.89 -7.82 -4.35
CA ALA A 143 -25.87 -8.66 -5.02
C ALA A 143 -27.26 -8.58 -4.36
N GLN A 144 -27.32 -8.54 -3.03
CA GLN A 144 -28.57 -8.39 -2.28
C GLN A 144 -29.22 -7.02 -2.51
N LEU A 145 -28.43 -5.94 -2.56
CA LEU A 145 -28.92 -4.59 -2.89
C LEU A 145 -29.49 -4.51 -4.31
N ALA A 146 -28.86 -5.17 -5.28
CA ALA A 146 -29.36 -5.23 -6.65
C ALA A 146 -30.70 -5.97 -6.76
N GLN A 147 -30.86 -7.09 -6.04
CA GLN A 147 -32.13 -7.84 -5.99
C GLN A 147 -33.26 -7.02 -5.35
N LEU A 148 -32.98 -6.31 -4.25
CA LEU A 148 -33.96 -5.43 -3.61
C LEU A 148 -34.40 -4.27 -4.53
N PHE A 149 -33.48 -3.74 -5.34
CA PHE A 149 -33.82 -2.71 -6.32
C PHE A 149 -34.75 -3.23 -7.42
N GLN A 150 -34.49 -4.43 -7.96
CA GLN A 150 -35.36 -5.04 -8.97
C GLN A 150 -36.77 -5.31 -8.43
N ILE A 151 -36.89 -5.80 -7.20
CA ILE A 151 -38.19 -6.07 -6.56
C ILE A 151 -38.97 -4.77 -6.33
N LYS A 152 -38.32 -3.69 -5.88
CA LYS A 152 -38.99 -2.38 -5.70
C LYS A 152 -39.48 -1.79 -7.02
N ILE A 153 -38.72 -1.94 -8.10
CA ILE A 153 -39.13 -1.48 -9.44
C ILE A 153 -40.36 -2.25 -9.92
N GLN A 154 -40.38 -3.58 -9.77
CA GLN A 154 -41.53 -4.41 -10.15
C GLN A 154 -42.79 -4.06 -9.32
N ALA A 155 -42.65 -3.84 -8.01
CA ALA A 155 -43.77 -3.45 -7.15
C ALA A 155 -44.34 -2.06 -7.52
N TYR A 156 -43.48 -1.11 -7.91
CA TYR A 156 -43.92 0.21 -8.36
C TYR A 156 -44.67 0.13 -9.69
N ILE A 157 -44.22 -0.70 -10.63
CA ILE A 157 -44.89 -0.92 -11.92
C ILE A 157 -46.29 -1.55 -11.72
N ILE A 158 -46.44 -2.53 -10.83
CA ILE A 158 -47.73 -3.18 -10.53
C ILE A 158 -48.72 -2.22 -9.84
N THR A 159 -48.23 -1.23 -9.09
CA THR A 159 -49.09 -0.27 -8.38
C THR A 159 -49.63 0.84 -9.31
N ILE A 160 -49.01 1.05 -10.48
CA ILE A 160 -49.36 2.10 -11.44
C ILE A 160 -50.27 1.58 -12.56
N LEU A 161 -50.34 0.25 -12.75
CA LEU A 161 -51.26 -0.44 -13.64
C LEU A 161 -52.57 -0.79 -12.93
#